data_AF-A0AAW2QN92-F1
#
_entry.id   AF-A0AAW2QN92-F1
#
_cell.length_a   1.000
_cell.length_b   1.000
_cell.length_c   1.000
_cell.angle_alpha   90.00
_cell.angle_beta   90.00
_cell.angle_gamma   90.00
#
_symmetry.space_group_name_H-M   'P 1'
#
loop_
_entity.id
_entity.type
_entity.pdbx_description
1 polymer ?
#
loop_
_entity_poly.entity_id
_entity_poly.type
_entity_poly.pdbx_seq_one_letter_code
_entity_poly.pdbx_strand_id
1 'polypeptide(L)'
;MMKTTPPKALAIRINLVFLAFSLLLYSILLLCPSASYYHEGVHHKMENGIKKKLMLEEPTKVSSRRALIKREKPSFLDGVGRGMRIGMVNMDDEDVSEWKAHDGQVIHVSYEQVSELLEWKDLFPEWIDEEEEADGPSCPKIPMPDFDKYGYMDMIVVKLPCKAPNEGWSRDVVRLQVHLVAANLAVRRGKLDDKGRMRVVLLSQCMPMVELFTCDELVGREGDWWFYRPEKEKLERKVSLPVGSCNLAMPLWGKGTYVV
;
A
#
# COMPACT_ATOMS: atom_id res chain seq x y z
N MET A 1 6.95 -61.41 21.47
CA MET A 1 6.62 -59.98 21.24
C MET A 1 5.16 -59.89 20.82
N MET A 2 4.27 -59.48 21.72
CA MET A 2 2.83 -59.43 21.48
C MET A 2 2.45 -57.97 21.21
N LYS A 3 2.19 -57.62 19.94
CA LYS A 3 1.70 -56.29 19.56
C LYS A 3 0.21 -56.24 19.89
N THR A 4 -0.13 -55.64 21.03
CA THR A 4 -1.51 -55.32 21.40
C THR A 4 -2.01 -54.18 20.53
N THR A 5 -2.86 -54.50 19.55
CA THR A 5 -3.64 -53.51 18.80
C THR A 5 -4.57 -52.79 19.79
N PRO A 6 -4.57 -51.45 19.86
CA PRO A 6 -5.47 -50.74 20.74
C PRO A 6 -6.92 -51.08 20.38
N PRO A 7 -7.80 -51.29 21.37
CA PRO A 7 -9.17 -51.69 21.10
C PRO A 7 -9.83 -50.61 20.23
N LYS A 8 -10.59 -51.01 19.20
CA LYS A 8 -11.23 -50.10 18.24
C LYS A 8 -12.02 -48.96 18.92
N ALA A 9 -12.56 -49.23 20.11
CA ALA A 9 -13.22 -48.25 20.97
C ALA A 9 -12.31 -47.12 21.48
N LEU A 10 -11.02 -47.39 21.74
CA LEU A 10 -10.04 -46.39 22.16
C LEU A 10 -9.73 -45.42 21.01
N ALA A 11 -9.53 -45.95 19.80
CA ALA A 11 -9.27 -45.14 18.61
C ALA A 11 -10.45 -44.20 18.29
N ILE A 12 -11.69 -44.71 18.40
CA ILE A 12 -12.89 -43.90 18.20
C ILE A 12 -13.01 -42.78 19.24
N ARG A 13 -12.70 -43.07 20.52
CA ARG A 13 -12.71 -42.06 21.59
C ARG A 13 -11.67 -40.97 21.37
N ILE A 14 -10.46 -41.34 20.94
CA ILE A 14 -9.40 -40.37 20.65
C ILE A 14 -9.82 -39.47 19.47
N ASN A 15 -10.36 -40.04 18.39
CA ASN A 15 -10.82 -39.25 17.25
C ASN A 15 -11.99 -38.32 17.60
N LEU A 16 -12.91 -38.74 18.48
CA LEU A 16 -13.99 -37.88 18.97
C LEU A 16 -13.45 -36.70 19.78
N VAL A 17 -12.41 -36.90 20.59
CA VAL A 17 -11.76 -35.81 21.34
C VAL A 17 -11.10 -34.81 20.40
N PHE A 18 -10.38 -35.28 19.37
CA PHE A 18 -9.79 -34.39 18.37
C PHE A 18 -10.85 -33.62 17.59
N LEU A 19 -11.94 -34.28 17.18
CA LEU A 19 -13.02 -33.64 16.45
C LEU A 19 -13.73 -32.57 17.31
N ALA A 20 -13.98 -32.86 18.59
CA ALA A 20 -14.53 -31.88 19.52
C ALA A 20 -13.58 -30.68 19.73
N PHE A 21 -12.27 -30.92 19.85
CA PHE A 21 -11.27 -29.87 19.99
C PHE A 21 -11.16 -29.00 18.72
N SER A 22 -11.18 -29.61 17.53
CA SER A 22 -11.20 -28.88 16.25
C SER A 22 -12.46 -28.04 16.08
N LEU A 23 -13.64 -28.56 16.47
CA LEU A 23 -14.88 -27.79 16.45
C LEU A 23 -14.85 -26.63 17.44
N LEU A 24 -14.29 -26.81 18.64
CA LEU A 24 -14.09 -25.73 19.61
C LEU A 24 -13.12 -24.67 19.09
N LEU A 25 -12.00 -25.06 18.49
CA LEU A 25 -11.08 -24.12 17.85
C LEU A 25 -11.75 -23.37 16.70
N TYR A 26 -12.56 -24.05 15.88
CA TYR A 26 -13.28 -23.42 14.78
C TYR A 26 -14.36 -22.45 15.30
N SER A 27 -15.13 -22.82 16.33
CA SER A 27 -16.07 -21.92 16.99
C SER A 27 -15.36 -20.74 17.65
N ILE A 28 -14.20 -20.94 18.26
CA ILE A 28 -13.37 -19.85 18.79
C ILE A 28 -12.86 -18.97 17.65
N LEU A 29 -12.45 -19.51 16.50
CA LEU A 29 -12.04 -18.71 15.34
C LEU A 29 -13.22 -17.94 14.70
N LEU A 30 -14.44 -18.50 14.77
CA LEU A 30 -15.68 -17.83 14.33
C LEU A 30 -16.19 -16.79 15.33
N LEU A 31 -15.99 -17.01 16.64
CA LEU A 31 -16.40 -16.11 17.72
C LEU A 31 -15.31 -15.10 18.11
N CYS A 32 -14.05 -15.38 17.78
CA CYS A 32 -12.97 -14.41 17.77
C CYS A 32 -13.23 -13.46 16.60
N PRO A 33 -13.32 -12.14 16.84
CA PRO A 33 -13.42 -11.17 15.77
C PRO A 33 -12.05 -11.00 15.10
N SER A 34 -11.54 -12.03 14.44
CA SER A 34 -10.52 -11.88 13.42
C SER A 34 -11.21 -11.51 12.10
N ALA A 35 -11.22 -10.20 11.83
CA ALA A 35 -11.50 -9.57 10.53
C ALA A 35 -12.97 -9.25 10.12
N SER A 36 -13.94 -9.18 11.03
CA SER A 36 -15.28 -8.64 10.70
C SER A 36 -15.76 -7.47 11.57
N TYR A 37 -14.99 -7.05 12.58
CA TYR A 37 -15.36 -5.94 13.46
C TYR A 37 -14.76 -4.60 13.00
N TYR A 38 -15.05 -4.20 11.77
CA TYR A 38 -14.96 -2.80 11.29
C TYR A 38 -16.02 -2.56 10.20
N HIS A 39 -17.27 -2.87 10.51
CA HIS A 39 -18.41 -2.33 9.78
C HIS A 39 -19.49 -1.92 10.77
N GLU A 40 -19.17 -0.95 11.62
CA GLU A 40 -20.22 -0.20 12.30
C GLU A 40 -19.79 1.24 12.47
N GLY A 41 -20.51 2.12 11.79
CA GLY A 41 -20.31 3.57 11.82
C GLY A 41 -20.00 4.18 10.46
N VAL A 42 -20.95 4.16 9.52
CA VAL A 42 -21.50 5.37 8.86
C VAL A 42 -22.83 4.97 8.20
N HIS A 43 -23.93 5.01 8.96
CA HIS A 43 -25.28 5.13 8.40
C HIS A 43 -25.83 6.49 8.82
N HIS A 44 -25.39 7.56 8.13
CA HIS A 44 -26.12 8.82 8.14
C HIS A 44 -26.78 9.01 6.77
N LYS A 45 -28.07 8.71 6.77
CA LYS A 45 -29.06 9.03 5.75
C LYS A 45 -29.15 10.55 5.62
N MET A 46 -28.92 11.07 4.42
CA MET A 46 -29.41 12.39 4.01
C MET A 46 -29.94 12.25 2.58
N GLU A 47 -31.25 12.06 2.48
CA GLU A 47 -31.99 12.32 1.25
C GLU A 47 -31.91 13.82 0.94
N ASN A 48 -31.53 14.17 -0.28
CA ASN A 48 -32.24 15.19 -1.05
C ASN A 48 -31.80 15.12 -2.51
N GLY A 49 -32.76 14.78 -3.38
CA GLY A 49 -32.58 14.79 -4.81
C GLY A 49 -32.58 16.21 -5.37
N ILE A 50 -31.70 16.46 -6.35
CA ILE A 50 -31.88 17.52 -7.33
C ILE A 50 -31.46 16.96 -8.70
N LYS A 51 -32.43 16.90 -9.61
CA LYS A 51 -32.22 16.71 -11.05
C LYS A 51 -31.55 17.96 -11.65
N LYS A 52 -30.51 17.78 -12.46
CA LYS A 52 -30.21 18.63 -13.65
C LYS A 52 -29.12 17.97 -14.50
N LYS A 53 -29.50 17.48 -15.68
CA LYS A 53 -29.38 18.12 -17.02
C LYS A 53 -27.95 18.05 -17.55
N LEU A 54 -27.72 17.04 -18.40
CA LEU A 54 -26.62 16.93 -19.35
C LEU A 54 -26.56 18.18 -20.23
N MET A 55 -25.44 18.91 -20.18
CA MET A 55 -24.99 19.77 -21.27
C MET A 55 -23.50 19.56 -21.44
N LEU A 56 -23.15 19.17 -22.65
CA LEU A 56 -21.81 19.04 -23.20
C LEU A 56 -21.28 20.46 -23.44
N GLU A 57 -20.20 20.86 -22.77
CA GLU A 57 -19.42 22.06 -23.12
C GLU A 57 -17.93 21.75 -23.11
N GLU A 58 -17.26 22.20 -24.17
CA GLU A 58 -15.83 22.07 -24.49
C GLU A 58 -14.93 22.94 -23.58
N PRO A 59 -13.61 22.67 -23.54
CA PRO A 59 -12.78 23.02 -22.38
C PRO A 59 -12.33 24.47 -22.43
N THR A 60 -12.80 25.28 -21.48
CA THR A 60 -12.21 26.58 -21.18
C THR A 60 -11.21 26.44 -20.03
N LYS A 61 -9.94 26.79 -20.30
CA LYS A 61 -8.87 26.94 -19.32
C LYS A 61 -9.29 27.93 -18.23
N VAL A 62 -9.74 27.41 -17.09
CA VAL A 62 -9.87 28.19 -15.85
C VAL A 62 -8.86 27.61 -14.87
N SER A 63 -7.83 28.38 -14.57
CA SER A 63 -6.93 28.19 -13.43
C SER A 63 -7.75 28.35 -12.14
N SER A 64 -8.55 27.34 -11.82
CA SER A 64 -9.18 27.20 -10.51
C SER A 64 -8.07 26.97 -9.50
N ARG A 65 -7.81 27.95 -8.64
CA ARG A 65 -7.03 27.70 -7.41
C ARG A 65 -7.83 26.70 -6.60
N ARG A 66 -7.52 25.41 -6.76
CA ARG A 66 -8.15 24.32 -6.02
C ARG A 66 -7.98 24.63 -4.53
N ALA A 67 -9.08 24.70 -3.79
CA ALA A 67 -9.02 24.93 -2.35
C ALA A 67 -8.23 23.80 -1.69
N LEU A 68 -7.29 24.15 -0.82
CA LEU A 68 -6.50 23.17 -0.07
C LEU A 68 -7.34 22.56 1.05
N ILE A 69 -7.15 21.27 1.30
CA ILE A 69 -7.82 20.51 2.35
C ILE A 69 -7.05 20.74 3.64
N LYS A 70 -7.69 21.39 4.62
CA LYS A 70 -7.12 21.52 5.97
C LYS A 70 -7.48 20.29 6.80
N ARG A 71 -6.46 19.58 7.28
CA ARG A 71 -6.60 18.43 8.19
C ARG A 71 -5.98 18.73 9.54
N GLU A 72 -6.51 18.08 10.57
CA GLU A 72 -5.85 18.03 11.87
C GLU A 72 -4.54 17.24 11.74
N LYS A 73 -3.47 17.83 12.28
CA LYS A 73 -2.15 17.23 12.31
C LYS A 73 -2.13 16.11 13.37
N PRO A 74 -1.75 14.87 13.02
CA PRO A 74 -1.70 13.78 13.98
C PRO A 74 -0.56 13.97 14.99
N SER A 75 -0.73 13.43 16.20
CA SER A 75 0.18 13.63 17.33
C SER A 75 1.58 13.07 17.09
N PHE A 76 1.72 12.02 16.28
CA PHE A 76 3.05 11.51 15.90
C PHE A 76 3.84 12.43 14.96
N LEU A 77 3.21 13.50 14.44
CA LEU A 77 3.91 14.61 13.78
C LEU A 77 4.25 15.75 14.78
N ASP A 78 3.89 15.63 16.05
CA ASP A 78 4.30 16.58 17.08
C ASP A 78 5.83 16.51 17.25
N GLY A 79 6.46 17.68 17.26
CA GLY A 79 7.93 17.80 17.23
C GLY A 79 8.55 17.72 15.83
N VAL A 80 7.77 17.43 14.78
CA VAL A 80 8.19 17.70 13.40
C VAL A 80 8.25 19.21 13.22
N GLY A 81 9.47 19.73 13.20
CA GLY A 81 9.70 21.16 13.18
C GLY A 81 11.16 21.50 12.97
N ARG A 82 12.00 21.40 14.00
CA ARG A 82 13.31 22.07 13.92
C ARG A 82 14.32 21.32 13.05
N GLY A 83 14.46 21.73 11.80
CA GLY A 83 15.49 21.24 10.86
C GLY A 83 15.23 19.84 10.27
N MET A 84 14.04 19.27 10.47
CA MET A 84 13.69 17.99 9.87
C MET A 84 13.39 18.14 8.38
N ARG A 85 13.89 17.21 7.57
CA ARG A 85 13.60 17.10 6.14
C ARG A 85 12.44 16.13 5.91
N ILE A 86 11.34 16.63 5.39
CA ILE A 86 10.10 15.86 5.17
C ILE A 86 9.92 15.66 3.67
N GLY A 87 9.97 14.42 3.20
CA GLY A 87 9.61 14.07 1.82
C GLY A 87 8.10 13.98 1.67
N MET A 88 7.50 14.71 0.73
CA MET A 88 6.07 14.66 0.44
C MET A 88 5.81 14.06 -0.93
N VAL A 89 4.90 13.09 -1.00
CA VAL A 89 4.47 12.44 -2.24
C VAL A 89 2.94 12.53 -2.35
N ASN A 90 2.43 13.02 -3.48
CA ASN A 90 1.00 13.07 -3.79
C ASN A 90 0.14 13.89 -2.78
N MET A 91 0.68 15.00 -2.27
CA MET A 91 0.06 15.84 -1.22
C MET A 91 -0.39 17.23 -1.73
N ASP A 92 -0.54 17.41 -3.04
CA ASP A 92 -0.69 18.74 -3.67
C ASP A 92 -1.99 19.47 -3.31
N ASP A 93 -3.01 18.74 -2.86
CA ASP A 93 -4.30 19.28 -2.45
C ASP A 93 -4.46 19.42 -0.93
N GLU A 94 -3.44 19.09 -0.13
CA GLU A 94 -3.47 19.18 1.34
C GLU A 94 -2.79 20.47 1.82
N ASP A 95 -3.38 21.13 2.82
CA ASP A 95 -2.79 22.29 3.48
C ASP A 95 -1.74 21.84 4.51
N VAL A 96 -0.46 21.93 4.10
CA VAL A 96 0.70 21.59 4.92
C VAL A 96 1.46 22.83 5.43
N SER A 97 0.82 24.00 5.42
CA SER A 97 1.43 25.27 5.83
C SER A 97 1.98 25.23 7.27
N GLU A 98 1.25 24.60 8.19
CA GLU A 98 1.62 24.44 9.60
C GLU A 98 2.92 23.64 9.79
N TRP A 99 3.31 22.81 8.82
CA TRP A 99 4.52 21.97 8.92
C TRP A 99 5.78 22.74 8.52
N LYS A 100 5.62 23.76 7.67
CA LYS A 100 6.69 24.72 7.32
C LYS A 100 6.95 25.73 8.42
N ALA A 101 5.92 26.03 9.24
CA ALA A 101 5.97 27.06 10.27
C ALA A 101 6.96 26.79 11.42
N HIS A 102 7.48 25.56 11.54
CA HIS A 102 8.37 25.16 12.63
C HIS A 102 9.84 24.94 12.22
N ASP A 103 10.30 25.53 11.09
CA ASP A 103 11.63 25.34 10.48
C ASP A 103 11.87 23.96 9.82
N GLY A 104 10.77 23.27 9.47
CA GLY A 104 10.83 22.00 8.74
C GLY A 104 11.08 22.22 7.25
N GLN A 105 12.03 21.48 6.66
CA GLN A 105 12.28 21.54 5.23
C GLN A 105 11.39 20.52 4.51
N VAL A 106 10.35 21.01 3.84
CA VAL A 106 9.48 20.18 3.01
C VAL A 106 10.09 20.00 1.62
N ILE A 107 10.23 18.75 1.19
CA ILE A 107 10.77 18.34 -0.11
C ILE A 107 9.64 17.63 -0.87
N HIS A 108 9.12 18.29 -1.89
CA HIS A 108 8.11 17.68 -2.77
C HIS A 108 8.78 16.72 -3.75
N VAL A 109 8.34 15.47 -3.76
CA VAL A 109 8.81 14.43 -4.67
C VAL A 109 7.83 14.28 -5.81
N SER A 110 8.28 14.67 -7.00
CA SER A 110 7.51 14.64 -8.24
C SER A 110 7.79 13.37 -9.02
N TYR A 111 6.75 12.75 -9.56
CA TYR A 111 6.84 11.57 -10.42
C TYR A 111 5.78 11.68 -11.52
N GLU A 112 6.02 11.00 -12.64
CA GLU A 112 5.02 10.86 -13.70
C GLU A 112 3.96 9.83 -13.27
N GLN A 113 2.69 10.17 -13.36
CA GLN A 113 1.62 9.24 -13.02
C GLN A 113 1.47 8.18 -14.12
N VAL A 114 1.13 6.94 -13.74
CA VAL A 114 0.75 5.90 -14.70
C VAL A 114 -0.41 6.37 -15.59
N SER A 115 -0.41 5.89 -16.85
CA SER A 115 -1.51 6.11 -17.77
C SER A 115 -2.83 5.61 -17.19
N GLU A 116 -3.91 6.37 -17.37
CA GLU A 116 -5.27 5.94 -16.99
C GLU A 116 -5.74 4.71 -17.78
N LEU A 117 -5.09 4.40 -18.90
CA LEU A 117 -5.36 3.22 -19.72
C LEU A 117 -4.68 1.95 -19.20
N LEU A 118 -3.74 2.06 -18.24
CA LEU A 118 -3.05 0.91 -17.68
C LEU A 118 -3.94 0.24 -16.63
N GLU A 119 -4.33 -0.99 -16.89
CA GLU A 119 -5.21 -1.77 -16.03
C GLU A 119 -4.42 -2.73 -15.14
N TRP A 120 -5.04 -3.19 -14.05
CA TRP A 120 -4.42 -4.14 -13.13
C TRP A 120 -4.01 -5.44 -13.82
N LYS A 121 -4.84 -5.93 -14.75
CA LYS A 121 -4.58 -7.17 -15.51
C LYS A 121 -3.38 -7.07 -16.45
N ASP A 122 -2.95 -5.85 -16.81
CA ASP A 122 -1.77 -5.67 -17.67
C ASP A 122 -0.49 -5.89 -16.87
N LEU A 123 -0.54 -5.67 -15.54
CA LEU A 123 0.54 -5.98 -14.61
C LEU A 123 0.40 -7.41 -14.05
N PHE A 124 -0.82 -7.81 -13.73
CA PHE A 124 -1.15 -9.08 -13.10
C PHE A 124 -2.18 -9.86 -13.93
N PRO A 125 -1.78 -10.42 -15.09
CA PRO A 125 -2.67 -11.21 -15.93
C PRO A 125 -3.07 -12.52 -15.24
N GLU A 126 -4.22 -13.08 -15.65
CA GLU A 126 -4.72 -14.36 -15.13
C GLU A 126 -3.85 -15.55 -15.57
N TRP A 127 -3.25 -15.45 -16.75
CA TRP A 127 -2.35 -16.45 -17.32
C TRP A 127 -1.04 -15.77 -17.72
N ILE A 128 0.06 -16.42 -17.37
CA ILE A 128 1.40 -16.05 -17.81
C ILE A 128 1.89 -17.14 -18.75
N ASP A 129 2.49 -16.73 -19.86
CA ASP A 129 3.18 -17.66 -20.74
C ASP A 129 4.53 -18.01 -20.12
N GLU A 130 4.56 -19.07 -19.32
CA GLU A 130 5.77 -19.53 -18.62
C GLU A 130 6.84 -20.04 -19.59
N GLU A 131 6.43 -20.48 -20.79
CA GLU A 131 7.32 -21.08 -21.81
C GLU A 131 7.80 -20.05 -22.85
N GLU A 132 7.34 -18.79 -22.76
CA GLU A 132 7.61 -17.70 -23.72
C GLU A 132 7.42 -18.12 -25.19
N GLU A 133 6.47 -19.01 -25.47
CA GLU A 133 6.20 -19.50 -26.84
C GLU A 133 5.49 -18.44 -27.69
N ALA A 134 4.77 -17.51 -27.06
CA ALA A 134 4.15 -16.37 -27.70
C ALA A 134 4.96 -15.09 -27.48
N ASP A 135 5.15 -14.30 -28.54
CA ASP A 135 5.55 -12.89 -28.46
C ASP A 135 4.40 -12.07 -27.83
N GLY A 136 4.17 -12.27 -26.54
CA GLY A 136 3.18 -11.55 -25.75
C GLY A 136 3.56 -10.08 -25.57
N PRO A 137 2.59 -9.21 -25.22
CA PRO A 137 2.89 -7.82 -24.94
C PRO A 137 3.87 -7.72 -23.75
N SER A 138 4.91 -6.91 -23.92
CA SER A 138 5.90 -6.67 -22.87
C SER A 138 5.26 -6.08 -21.62
N CYS A 139 5.68 -6.56 -20.45
CA CYS A 139 5.17 -6.07 -19.16
C CYS A 139 5.37 -4.54 -19.01
N PRO A 140 4.30 -3.78 -18.74
CA PRO A 140 4.38 -2.33 -18.63
C PRO A 140 5.32 -1.87 -17.51
N LYS A 141 6.11 -0.83 -17.78
CA LYS A 141 6.96 -0.20 -16.75
C LYS A 141 6.15 0.85 -15.98
N ILE A 142 6.24 0.80 -14.65
CA ILE A 142 5.65 1.83 -13.79
C ILE A 142 6.65 3.00 -13.68
N PRO A 143 6.27 4.24 -14.04
CA PRO A 143 7.14 5.39 -13.90
C PRO A 143 7.49 5.63 -12.42
N MET A 144 8.77 5.90 -12.16
CA MET A 144 9.30 6.20 -10.83
C MET A 144 10.01 7.56 -10.84
N PRO A 145 10.04 8.29 -9.71
CA PRO A 145 10.84 9.49 -9.61
C PRO A 145 12.33 9.15 -9.72
N ASP A 146 13.10 10.13 -10.17
CA ASP A 146 14.55 10.08 -10.06
C ASP A 146 14.95 10.35 -8.61
N PHE A 147 15.11 9.27 -7.85
CA PHE A 147 15.42 9.34 -6.43
C PHE A 147 16.74 10.07 -6.15
N ASP A 148 17.67 10.12 -7.09
CA ASP A 148 19.03 10.67 -6.89
C ASP A 148 19.07 12.19 -6.81
N LYS A 149 18.00 12.85 -7.28
CA LYS A 149 17.82 14.30 -7.15
C LYS A 149 17.50 14.75 -5.72
N TYR A 150 17.13 13.84 -4.83
CA TYR A 150 16.66 14.17 -3.49
C TYR A 150 17.73 13.84 -2.43
N GLY A 151 17.85 14.72 -1.43
CA GLY A 151 18.63 14.44 -0.23
C GLY A 151 17.92 13.46 0.71
N TYR A 152 18.62 13.04 1.77
CA TYR A 152 18.01 12.20 2.81
C TYR A 152 16.90 12.94 3.55
N MET A 153 15.83 12.20 3.88
CA MET A 153 14.61 12.70 4.52
C MET A 153 14.44 12.03 5.89
N ASP A 154 14.22 12.82 6.93
CA ASP A 154 13.95 12.32 8.29
C ASP A 154 12.57 11.65 8.39
N MET A 155 11.65 12.02 7.51
CA MET A 155 10.31 11.46 7.43
C MET A 155 9.75 11.54 6.01
N ILE A 156 9.02 10.52 5.59
CA ILE A 156 8.30 10.49 4.32
C ILE A 156 6.81 10.48 4.59
N VAL A 157 6.09 11.41 3.98
CA VAL A 157 4.65 11.58 4.12
C VAL A 157 4.00 11.44 2.75
N VAL A 158 3.04 10.53 2.64
CA VAL A 158 2.43 10.17 1.36
C VAL A 158 0.93 10.09 1.49
N LYS A 159 0.19 10.73 0.58
CA LYS A 159 -1.25 10.51 0.48
C LYS A 159 -1.54 9.44 -0.56
N LEU A 160 -2.24 8.40 -0.12
CA LEU A 160 -2.58 7.26 -0.95
C LEU A 160 -3.99 7.42 -1.51
N PRO A 161 -4.19 7.30 -2.83
CA PRO A 161 -5.52 7.31 -3.41
C PRO A 161 -6.33 6.14 -2.86
N CYS A 162 -7.58 6.41 -2.49
CA CYS A 162 -8.50 5.43 -1.92
C CYS A 162 -9.84 5.55 -2.63
N LYS A 163 -10.24 4.48 -3.32
CA LYS A 163 -11.53 4.38 -4.04
C LYS A 163 -12.53 3.47 -3.32
N ALA A 164 -12.24 3.04 -2.09
CA ALA A 164 -13.19 2.24 -1.33
C ALA A 164 -14.50 3.03 -1.10
N PRO A 165 -15.67 2.36 -1.07
CA PRO A 165 -15.89 0.92 -1.15
C PRO A 165 -16.10 0.40 -2.58
N ASN A 166 -15.70 1.13 -3.63
CA ASN A 166 -15.92 0.70 -5.02
C ASN A 166 -15.23 -0.65 -5.29
N GLU A 167 -15.85 -1.50 -6.11
CA GLU A 167 -15.26 -2.77 -6.52
C GLU A 167 -13.88 -2.57 -7.15
N GLY A 168 -12.93 -3.45 -6.81
CA GLY A 168 -11.57 -3.37 -7.33
C GLY A 168 -10.70 -2.25 -6.74
N TRP A 169 -11.14 -1.52 -5.69
CA TRP A 169 -10.34 -0.43 -5.09
C TRP A 169 -8.93 -0.85 -4.64
N SER A 170 -8.75 -2.13 -4.27
CA SER A 170 -7.46 -2.70 -3.89
C SER A 170 -6.55 -3.00 -5.08
N ARG A 171 -7.15 -3.18 -6.27
CA ARG A 171 -6.49 -3.46 -7.56
C ARG A 171 -6.38 -2.19 -8.41
N ASP A 172 -6.07 -1.06 -7.77
CA ASP A 172 -5.88 0.22 -8.44
C ASP A 172 -4.39 0.45 -8.75
N VAL A 173 -4.07 0.67 -10.03
CA VAL A 173 -2.68 0.82 -10.49
C VAL A 173 -2.05 2.13 -10.02
N VAL A 174 -2.83 3.22 -9.92
CA VAL A 174 -2.35 4.49 -9.37
C VAL A 174 -2.01 4.31 -7.88
N ARG A 175 -2.88 3.63 -7.14
CA ARG A 175 -2.62 3.26 -5.74
C ARG A 175 -1.34 2.45 -5.61
N LEU A 176 -1.15 1.42 -6.45
CA LEU A 176 0.07 0.62 -6.47
C LEU A 176 1.31 1.48 -6.74
N GLN A 177 1.26 2.35 -7.76
CA GLN A 177 2.36 3.25 -8.08
C GLN A 177 2.75 4.12 -6.88
N VAL A 178 1.79 4.77 -6.23
CA VAL A 178 2.09 5.66 -5.08
C VAL A 178 2.71 4.88 -3.92
N HIS A 179 2.26 3.64 -3.66
CA HIS A 179 2.89 2.79 -2.65
C HIS A 179 4.34 2.42 -3.03
N LEU A 180 4.60 2.09 -4.30
CA LEU A 180 5.95 1.75 -4.77
C LEU A 180 6.88 2.97 -4.72
N VAL A 181 6.40 4.16 -5.08
CA VAL A 181 7.13 5.42 -4.93
C VAL A 181 7.48 5.65 -3.46
N ALA A 182 6.51 5.52 -2.55
CA ALA A 182 6.72 5.66 -1.12
C ALA A 182 7.79 4.69 -0.58
N ALA A 183 7.68 3.42 -0.94
CA ALA A 183 8.58 2.36 -0.47
C ALA A 183 10.00 2.53 -1.02
N ASN A 184 10.16 2.81 -2.31
CA ASN A 184 11.47 3.06 -2.91
C ASN A 184 12.11 4.34 -2.38
N LEU A 185 11.31 5.40 -2.18
CA LEU A 185 11.80 6.65 -1.59
C LEU A 185 12.29 6.41 -0.16
N ALA A 186 11.57 5.61 0.63
CA ALA A 186 12.01 5.22 1.97
C ALA A 186 13.34 4.49 1.93
N VAL A 187 13.44 3.42 1.15
CA VAL A 187 14.68 2.62 1.07
C VAL A 187 15.89 3.45 0.61
N ARG A 188 15.70 4.29 -0.42
CA ARG A 188 16.80 5.02 -1.06
C ARG A 188 17.17 6.33 -0.35
N ARG A 189 16.18 7.03 0.21
CA ARG A 189 16.33 8.40 0.73
C ARG A 189 15.81 8.59 2.16
N GLY A 190 15.20 7.58 2.77
CA GLY A 190 14.82 7.62 4.18
C GLY A 190 16.05 7.61 5.08
N LYS A 191 16.07 8.51 6.06
CA LYS A 191 17.06 8.49 7.14
C LYS A 191 16.74 7.36 8.09
N LEU A 192 17.78 6.62 8.47
CA LEU A 192 17.69 5.53 9.42
C LEU A 192 17.80 6.06 10.84
N ASP A 193 17.01 5.50 11.75
CA ASP A 193 17.22 5.61 13.18
C ASP A 193 18.28 4.60 13.68
N ASP A 194 18.57 4.64 14.98
CA ASP A 194 19.56 3.77 15.63
C ASP A 194 19.25 2.26 15.51
N LYS A 195 18.01 1.91 15.13
CA LYS A 195 17.56 0.53 14.92
C LYS A 195 17.45 0.17 13.42
N GLY A 196 17.97 1.01 12.53
CA GLY A 196 17.91 0.78 11.09
C GLY A 196 16.51 0.92 10.48
N ARG A 197 15.60 1.63 11.15
CA ARG A 197 14.22 1.84 10.67
C ARG A 197 14.02 3.25 10.14
N MET A 198 13.07 3.38 9.22
CA MET A 198 12.69 4.64 8.57
C MET A 198 11.36 5.13 9.12
N ARG A 199 11.01 6.40 8.92
CA ARG A 199 9.70 6.94 9.31
C ARG A 199 8.84 7.20 8.07
N VAL A 200 7.75 6.47 7.94
CA VAL A 200 6.81 6.60 6.82
C VAL A 200 5.42 6.86 7.36
N VAL A 201 4.81 7.96 6.93
CA VAL A 201 3.45 8.35 7.29
C VAL A 201 2.59 8.31 6.03
N LEU A 202 1.49 7.56 6.10
CA LEU A 202 0.57 7.37 4.99
C LEU A 202 -0.79 8.00 5.35
N LEU A 203 -1.31 8.86 4.48
CA LEU A 203 -2.63 9.46 4.60
C LEU A 203 -3.60 8.72 3.67
N SER A 204 -4.52 7.94 4.24
CA SER A 204 -5.54 7.20 3.48
C SER A 204 -6.67 6.70 4.37
N GLN A 205 -7.89 6.74 3.85
CA GLN A 205 -9.04 6.04 4.46
C GLN A 205 -8.92 4.52 4.32
N CYS A 206 -8.28 4.06 3.24
CA CYS A 206 -8.05 2.66 2.93
C CYS A 206 -6.80 2.14 3.65
N MET A 207 -6.83 0.89 4.11
CA MET A 207 -5.64 0.22 4.67
C MET A 207 -4.50 0.16 3.64
N PRO A 208 -3.27 0.63 3.97
CA PRO A 208 -2.10 0.51 3.11
C PRO A 208 -1.79 -0.93 2.69
N MET A 209 -1.13 -1.11 1.54
CA MET A 209 -0.74 -2.44 1.04
C MET A 209 0.19 -3.15 2.02
N VAL A 210 -0.31 -4.23 2.61
CA VAL A 210 0.38 -5.02 3.64
C VAL A 210 1.64 -5.71 3.10
N GLU A 211 1.71 -5.91 1.79
CA GLU A 211 2.88 -6.43 1.09
C GLU A 211 4.08 -5.50 1.24
N LEU A 212 3.86 -4.18 1.34
CA LEU A 212 4.92 -3.19 1.53
C LEU A 212 5.01 -2.72 2.98
N PHE A 213 3.88 -2.35 3.58
CA PHE A 213 3.79 -1.78 4.92
C PHE A 213 3.00 -2.72 5.83
N THR A 214 3.72 -3.57 6.57
CA THR A 214 3.12 -4.64 7.37
C THR A 214 2.60 -4.14 8.72
N CYS A 215 1.64 -4.86 9.29
CA CYS A 215 1.00 -4.48 10.56
C CYS A 215 1.97 -4.50 11.76
N ASP A 216 3.04 -5.30 11.72
CA ASP A 216 4.08 -5.34 12.78
C ASP A 216 4.98 -4.09 12.76
N GLU A 217 5.03 -3.39 11.63
CA GLU A 217 5.78 -2.14 11.48
C GLU A 217 4.90 -0.90 11.74
N LEU A 218 3.58 -1.08 11.92
CA LEU A 218 2.65 -0.01 12.26
C LEU A 218 2.87 0.43 13.71
N VAL A 219 3.19 1.71 13.90
CA VAL A 219 3.38 2.33 15.23
C VAL A 219 2.06 2.86 15.79
N GLY A 220 1.22 3.45 14.93
CA GLY A 220 -0.04 4.04 15.34
C GLY A 220 -0.87 4.54 14.18
N ARG A 221 -2.16 4.74 14.45
CA ARG A 221 -3.13 5.30 13.51
C ARG A 221 -3.96 6.37 14.20
N GLU A 222 -4.10 7.51 13.55
CA GLU A 222 -4.95 8.62 14.00
C GLU A 222 -5.83 9.07 12.84
N GLY A 223 -7.12 8.75 12.89
CA GLY A 223 -8.04 8.97 11.76
C GLY A 223 -7.57 8.25 10.49
N ASP A 224 -7.30 9.01 9.44
CA ASP A 224 -6.78 8.53 8.15
C ASP A 224 -5.25 8.48 8.10
N TRP A 225 -4.56 8.85 9.18
CA TRP A 225 -3.11 8.87 9.22
C TRP A 225 -2.57 7.57 9.79
N TRP A 226 -1.62 6.96 9.08
CA TRP A 226 -0.96 5.72 9.46
C TRP A 226 0.53 5.95 9.59
N PHE A 227 1.11 5.67 10.76
CA PHE A 227 2.53 5.84 11.00
C PHE A 227 3.25 4.50 11.08
N TYR A 228 4.16 4.26 10.14
CA TYR A 228 4.98 3.06 10.05
C TYR A 228 6.46 3.33 10.36
N ARG A 229 7.13 2.33 10.93
CA ARG A 229 8.58 2.28 11.08
C ARG A 229 9.18 1.05 10.38
N PRO A 230 9.21 1.03 9.04
CA PRO A 230 9.70 -0.11 8.30
C PRO A 230 11.21 -0.31 8.47
N GLU A 231 11.61 -1.57 8.52
CA GLU A 231 13.02 -1.97 8.51
C GLU A 231 13.59 -1.90 7.09
N LYS A 232 14.72 -1.20 6.89
CA LYS A 232 15.25 -0.95 5.55
C LYS A 232 15.48 -2.23 4.76
N GLU A 233 16.16 -3.22 5.33
CA GLU A 233 16.51 -4.46 4.63
C GLU A 233 15.30 -5.30 4.23
N LYS A 234 14.22 -5.27 5.02
CA LYS A 234 12.96 -5.96 4.67
C LYS A 234 12.25 -5.26 3.53
N LEU A 235 12.13 -3.93 3.62
CA LEU A 235 11.45 -3.15 2.58
C LEU A 235 12.26 -3.15 1.28
N GLU A 236 13.58 -3.08 1.35
CA GLU A 236 14.50 -3.14 0.20
C GLU A 236 14.35 -4.45 -0.58
N ARG A 237 14.29 -5.59 0.11
CA ARG A 237 14.00 -6.88 -0.53
C ARG A 237 12.67 -6.86 -1.26
N LYS A 238 11.61 -6.30 -0.66
CA LYS A 238 10.28 -6.22 -1.30
C LYS A 238 10.27 -5.35 -2.55
N VAL A 239 10.92 -4.17 -2.52
CA VAL A 239 10.95 -3.27 -3.68
C VAL A 239 11.94 -3.70 -4.76
N SER A 240 12.85 -4.63 -4.47
CA SER A 240 13.74 -5.24 -5.46
C SER A 240 13.04 -6.30 -6.33
N LEU A 241 11.86 -6.78 -5.90
CA LEU A 241 11.11 -7.77 -6.67
C LEU A 241 10.44 -7.13 -7.89
N PRO A 242 10.28 -7.88 -8.99
CA PRO A 242 9.51 -7.42 -10.13
C PRO A 242 8.08 -7.06 -9.73
N VAL A 243 7.57 -5.97 -10.31
CA VAL A 243 6.17 -5.59 -10.17
C VAL A 243 5.37 -6.25 -11.28
N GLY A 244 4.28 -6.94 -10.91
CA GLY A 244 3.42 -7.63 -11.86
C GLY A 244 3.84 -9.07 -12.12
N SER A 245 2.87 -9.99 -12.27
CA SER A 245 3.15 -11.35 -12.71
C SER A 245 3.60 -11.41 -14.17
N CYS A 246 3.34 -10.38 -14.98
CA CYS A 246 3.85 -10.31 -16.35
C CYS A 246 5.39 -10.25 -16.46
N ASN A 247 6.12 -10.04 -15.36
CA ASN A 247 7.58 -10.10 -15.30
C ASN A 247 8.13 -11.41 -14.71
N LEU A 248 7.28 -12.41 -14.44
CA LEU A 248 7.70 -13.67 -13.80
C LEU A 248 8.14 -14.76 -14.78
N ALA A 249 7.82 -14.64 -16.07
CA ALA A 249 8.40 -15.51 -17.09
C ALA A 249 9.92 -15.32 -17.06
N MET A 250 10.64 -16.37 -16.66
CA MET A 250 12.10 -16.37 -16.72
C MET A 250 12.47 -16.62 -18.19
N PRO A 251 13.21 -15.72 -18.86
CA PRO A 251 13.73 -16.04 -20.17
C PRO A 251 14.70 -17.20 -20.01
N LEU A 252 14.27 -18.40 -20.42
CA LEU A 252 15.11 -19.60 -20.37
C LEU A 252 16.34 -19.45 -21.28
N TRP A 253 16.31 -18.50 -22.21
CA TRP A 253 17.43 -18.14 -23.07
C TRP A 253 17.94 -16.74 -22.74
N GLY A 254 19.07 -16.71 -22.03
CA GLY A 254 19.74 -15.49 -21.62
C GLY A 254 19.97 -14.54 -22.79
N LYS A 255 19.50 -13.30 -22.64
CA LYS A 255 20.04 -12.18 -23.42
C LYS A 255 21.52 -12.08 -23.06
N GLY A 256 22.37 -12.56 -23.98
CA GLY A 256 23.81 -12.45 -23.89
C GLY A 256 24.20 -11.02 -23.52
N THR A 257 25.02 -10.91 -22.49
CA THR A 257 25.72 -9.68 -22.11
C THR A 257 26.54 -9.19 -23.31
N TYR A 258 25.98 -8.28 -24.11
CA TYR A 258 26.79 -7.45 -24.99
C TYR A 258 27.34 -6.31 -24.15
N VAL A 259 28.56 -6.51 -23.66
CA VAL A 259 29.44 -5.44 -23.21
C VAL A 259 29.98 -4.76 -24.47
N VAL A 260 29.71 -3.46 -24.62
CA VAL A 260 30.52 -2.52 -25.42
C VAL A 260 30.79 -1.32 -24.54
#